data_AF-A0A3D0PCH1-F1
#
_entry.id   AF-A0A3D0PCH1-F1
#
_cell.length_a   1.000
_cell.length_b   1.000
_cell.length_c   1.000
_cell.angle_alpha   90.00
_cell.angle_beta   90.00
_cell.angle_gamma   90.00
#
_symmetry.space_group_name_H-M   'P 1'
#
loop_
_entity.id
_entity.type
_entity.pdbx_description
1 polymer ?
#
loop_
_entity_poly.entity_id
_entity_poly.type
_entity_poly.pdbx_seq_one_letter_code
_entity_poly.pdbx_strand_id
1 'polypeptide(L)'
;AANLFAPWCRMRLDQKLLWLGSFGGLLLLILKQPNLSTAALIGLTLWMVALASGIRWRSLLGTAIAGGALGTASILINEYQRLRVVSFLDPWADPMGDGYQLVQSLLAIGSGGLTGQGYGLSTQKLQYLPIQSTDFIYAVFAEEFGFVGSLLLLLFLMLVAWVGLRVALRCRCNQTKLVAIGCCT
;
A
#
# COMPACT_ATOMS: atom_id res chain seq x y z
N ALA A 1 23.57 -13.96 0.24
CA ALA A 1 22.41 -13.20 -0.28
C ALA A 1 22.30 -13.21 -1.81
N ALA A 2 23.36 -13.56 -2.56
CA ALA A 2 23.39 -13.39 -4.02
C ALA A 2 22.85 -14.56 -4.87
N ASN A 3 22.59 -15.75 -4.32
CA ASN A 3 22.53 -16.96 -5.17
C ASN A 3 21.18 -17.37 -5.78
N LEU A 4 20.03 -16.74 -5.48
CA LEU A 4 18.80 -17.06 -6.23
C LEU A 4 18.61 -16.24 -7.50
N PHE A 5 19.21 -15.04 -7.56
CA PHE A 5 19.19 -14.17 -8.75
C PHE A 5 20.59 -13.87 -9.31
N ALA A 6 21.63 -14.54 -8.82
CA ALA A 6 22.91 -14.69 -9.52
C ALA A 6 22.75 -15.09 -11.02
N PRO A 7 21.73 -15.86 -11.45
CA PRO A 7 21.51 -16.08 -12.87
C PRO A 7 20.70 -14.99 -13.57
N TRP A 8 20.20 -13.91 -12.94
CA TRP A 8 19.47 -12.87 -13.68
C TRP A 8 20.36 -12.13 -14.69
N CYS A 9 21.67 -12.04 -14.45
CA CYS A 9 22.63 -11.62 -15.47
C CYS A 9 22.92 -12.69 -16.53
N ARG A 10 22.66 -13.98 -16.25
CA ARG A 10 22.88 -15.14 -17.15
C ARG A 10 21.62 -15.67 -17.84
N MET A 11 20.43 -15.19 -17.46
CA MET A 11 19.16 -15.57 -18.08
C MET A 11 19.09 -14.97 -19.48
N ARG A 12 18.72 -15.82 -20.45
CA ARG A 12 18.45 -15.41 -21.84
C ARG A 12 17.39 -14.31 -21.85
N LEU A 13 17.51 -13.38 -22.79
CA LEU A 13 16.55 -12.27 -22.97
C LEU A 13 15.11 -12.78 -23.07
N ASP A 14 14.92 -13.94 -23.70
CA ASP A 14 13.64 -14.63 -23.87
C ASP A 14 12.98 -14.96 -22.52
N GLN A 15 13.76 -15.44 -21.54
CA GLN A 15 13.24 -15.76 -20.21
C GLN A 15 12.89 -14.50 -19.42
N LYS A 16 13.67 -13.42 -19.57
CA LYS A 16 13.36 -12.13 -18.94
C LYS A 16 12.07 -11.53 -19.49
N LEU A 17 11.89 -11.60 -20.81
CA LEU A 17 10.69 -11.14 -21.51
C LEU A 17 9.47 -11.97 -21.12
N LEU A 18 9.60 -13.28 -20.93
CA LEU A 18 8.50 -14.13 -20.46
C LEU A 18 8.06 -13.80 -19.02
N TRP A 19 9.01 -13.60 -18.11
CA TRP A 19 8.69 -13.20 -16.72
C TRP A 19 8.11 -11.79 -16.63
N LEU A 20 8.68 -10.82 -17.36
CA LEU A 20 8.13 -9.46 -17.43
C LEU A 20 6.78 -9.40 -18.15
N GLY A 21 6.59 -10.22 -19.19
CA GLY A 21 5.35 -10.31 -19.95
C GLY A 21 4.22 -10.94 -19.16
N SER A 22 4.48 -12.02 -18.42
CA SER A 22 3.49 -12.63 -17.51
C SER A 22 3.11 -11.67 -16.37
N PHE A 23 4.09 -10.99 -15.78
CA PHE A 23 3.87 -9.96 -14.75
C PHE A 23 3.05 -8.77 -15.28
N GLY A 24 3.44 -8.22 -16.44
CA GLY A 24 2.73 -7.14 -17.09
C GLY A 24 1.31 -7.54 -17.49
N GLY A 25 1.13 -8.78 -17.96
CA GLY A 25 -0.19 -9.35 -18.29
C GLY A 25 -1.11 -9.45 -17.08
N LEU A 26 -0.60 -9.91 -15.93
CA LEU A 26 -1.36 -9.94 -14.68
C LEU A 26 -1.77 -8.53 -14.22
N LEU A 27 -0.85 -7.57 -14.25
CA LEU A 27 -1.16 -6.18 -13.90
C LEU A 27 -2.20 -5.57 -14.84
N LEU A 28 -2.11 -5.82 -16.15
CA LEU A 28 -3.09 -5.36 -17.13
C LEU A 28 -4.48 -5.97 -16.90
N LEU A 29 -4.54 -7.27 -16.56
CA LEU A 29 -5.78 -7.95 -16.19
C LEU A 29 -6.43 -7.32 -14.95
N ILE A 30 -5.62 -6.93 -13.95
CA ILE A 30 -6.10 -6.26 -12.73
C ILE A 30 -6.57 -4.84 -13.03
N LEU A 31 -5.83 -4.08 -13.86
CA LEU A 31 -6.22 -2.74 -14.31
C LEU A 31 -7.54 -2.73 -15.07
N LYS A 32 -7.88 -3.83 -15.76
CA LYS A 32 -9.17 -4.00 -16.43
C LYS A 32 -10.35 -4.12 -15.44
N GLN A 33 -10.10 -4.47 -14.18
CA GLN A 33 -11.12 -4.59 -13.12
C GLN A 33 -11.31 -3.29 -12.29
N PRO A 34 -11.09 -2.12 -12.90
CA PRO A 34 -10.78 -0.82 -12.27
C PRO A 34 -10.10 -0.74 -10.89
N ASN A 35 -9.45 -1.80 -10.40
CA ASN A 35 -8.93 -1.85 -9.03
C ASN A 35 -7.48 -1.34 -8.96
N LEU A 36 -7.33 -0.02 -8.93
CA LEU A 36 -6.02 0.64 -8.93
C LEU A 36 -5.19 0.35 -7.67
N SER A 37 -5.85 0.24 -6.50
CA SER A 37 -5.18 -0.04 -5.23
C SER A 37 -4.56 -1.44 -5.20
N THR A 38 -5.27 -2.47 -5.66
CA THR A 38 -4.74 -3.84 -5.68
C THR A 38 -3.63 -4.00 -6.71
N ALA A 39 -3.76 -3.38 -7.89
CA ALA A 39 -2.69 -3.33 -8.88
C ALA A 39 -1.42 -2.67 -8.31
N ALA A 40 -1.57 -1.56 -7.57
CA ALA A 40 -0.47 -0.88 -6.92
C ALA A 40 0.20 -1.72 -5.83
N LEU A 41 -0.58 -2.37 -4.95
CA LEU A 41 -0.04 -3.24 -3.89
C LEU A 41 0.72 -4.44 -4.45
N ILE A 42 0.15 -5.12 -5.44
CA ILE A 42 0.81 -6.26 -6.12
C ILE A 42 2.08 -5.77 -6.85
N GLY A 43 2.00 -4.62 -7.53
CA GLY A 43 3.17 -4.01 -8.17
C GLY A 43 4.28 -3.66 -7.18
N LEU A 44 3.94 -3.06 -6.04
CA LEU A 44 4.87 -2.67 -4.99
C LEU A 44 5.52 -3.89 -4.32
N THR A 45 4.74 -4.90 -3.95
CA THR A 45 5.26 -6.13 -3.33
C THR A 45 6.25 -6.84 -4.27
N LEU A 46 5.90 -6.95 -5.55
CA LEU A 46 6.79 -7.55 -6.56
C LEU A 46 8.03 -6.69 -6.82
N TRP A 47 7.90 -5.35 -6.77
CA TRP A 47 9.04 -4.44 -6.86
C TRP A 47 9.98 -4.57 -5.64
N MET A 48 9.43 -4.72 -4.43
CA MET A 48 10.21 -4.94 -3.21
C MET A 48 10.93 -6.29 -3.20
N VAL A 49 10.29 -7.35 -3.66
CA VAL A 49 10.93 -8.67 -3.85
C VAL A 49 12.04 -8.58 -4.91
N ALA A 50 11.79 -7.86 -6.01
CA ALA A 50 12.78 -7.61 -7.05
C ALA A 50 13.98 -6.80 -6.53
N LEU A 51 13.74 -5.80 -5.69
CA LEU A 51 14.80 -5.05 -5.00
C LEU A 51 15.63 -5.98 -4.09
N ALA A 52 14.97 -6.76 -3.25
CA ALA A 52 15.61 -7.71 -2.32
C ALA A 52 16.43 -8.79 -3.04
N SER A 53 16.10 -9.08 -4.28
CA SER A 53 16.81 -10.04 -5.11
C SER A 53 18.14 -9.55 -5.68
N GLY A 54 18.43 -8.25 -5.61
CA GLY A 54 19.68 -7.65 -6.10
C GLY A 54 19.66 -7.34 -7.60
N ILE A 55 18.48 -7.07 -8.16
CA ILE A 55 18.31 -6.60 -9.53
C ILE A 55 19.03 -5.26 -9.74
N ARG A 56 19.58 -5.04 -10.96
CA ARG A 56 20.20 -3.76 -11.34
C ARG A 56 19.23 -2.60 -11.14
N TRP A 57 19.65 -1.59 -10.39
CA TRP A 57 18.86 -0.38 -10.08
C TRP A 57 18.26 0.30 -11.32
N ARG A 58 18.99 0.31 -12.44
CA ARG A 58 18.50 0.87 -13.73
C ARG A 58 17.26 0.14 -14.25
N SER A 59 17.19 -1.17 -14.11
CA SER A 59 16.03 -1.96 -14.53
C SER A 59 14.83 -1.74 -13.62
N LEU A 60 15.06 -1.60 -12.29
CA LEU A 60 14.01 -1.27 -11.32
C LEU A 60 13.40 0.11 -11.56
N LEU A 61 14.24 1.10 -11.87
CA LEU A 61 13.81 2.44 -12.27
C LEU A 61 12.96 2.38 -13.54
N GLY A 62 13.41 1.65 -14.56
CA GLY A 62 12.64 1.48 -15.80
C GLY A 62 11.25 0.88 -15.57
N THR A 63 11.15 -0.16 -14.74
CA THR A 63 9.87 -0.77 -14.39
C THR A 63 8.98 0.14 -13.53
N ALA A 64 9.57 0.92 -12.62
CA ALA A 64 8.82 1.88 -11.80
C ALA A 64 8.23 3.02 -12.65
N ILE A 65 9.01 3.56 -13.59
CA ILE A 65 8.55 4.59 -14.53
C ILE A 65 7.45 4.03 -15.45
N ALA A 66 7.65 2.83 -16.00
CA ALA A 66 6.65 2.20 -16.86
C ALA A 66 5.34 1.90 -16.10
N GLY A 67 5.43 1.38 -14.87
CA GLY A 67 4.27 1.14 -14.01
C GLY A 67 3.55 2.43 -13.64
N GLY A 68 4.31 3.49 -13.30
CA GLY A 68 3.76 4.82 -13.04
C GLY A 68 3.02 5.39 -14.25
N ALA A 69 3.60 5.30 -15.44
CA ALA A 69 2.98 5.77 -16.68
C ALA A 69 1.69 5.01 -17.04
N LEU A 70 1.65 3.70 -16.81
CA LEU A 70 0.44 2.89 -17.00
C LEU A 70 -0.63 3.25 -15.96
N GLY A 71 -0.24 3.47 -14.71
CA GLY A 71 -1.14 3.93 -13.64
C GLY A 71 -1.76 5.28 -13.96
N THR A 72 -0.95 6.27 -14.37
CA THR A 72 -1.45 7.61 -14.73
C THR A 72 -2.36 7.55 -15.96
N ALA A 73 -2.00 6.77 -16.98
CA ALA A 73 -2.86 6.55 -18.15
C ALA A 73 -4.21 5.94 -17.76
N SER A 74 -4.24 4.97 -16.83
CA SER A 74 -5.49 4.37 -16.36
C SER A 74 -6.37 5.35 -15.59
N ILE A 75 -5.78 6.21 -14.76
CA ILE A 75 -6.48 7.27 -14.03
C ILE A 75 -7.13 8.27 -15.00
N LEU A 76 -6.43 8.61 -16.10
CA LEU A 76 -6.94 9.54 -17.11
C LEU A 76 -8.10 8.97 -17.92
N ILE A 77 -8.17 7.64 -18.09
CA ILE A 77 -9.21 6.96 -18.86
C ILE A 77 -10.48 6.74 -18.01
N ASN A 78 -10.32 6.47 -16.71
CA ASN A 78 -11.44 6.14 -15.82
C ASN A 78 -11.82 7.35 -14.96
N GLU A 79 -12.95 7.98 -15.26
CA GLU A 79 -13.47 9.13 -14.48
C GLU A 79 -13.62 8.81 -12.98
N TYR A 80 -14.03 7.58 -12.64
CA TYR A 80 -14.10 7.12 -11.24
C TYR A 80 -12.74 7.17 -10.51
N GLN A 81 -11.67 6.72 -11.16
CA GLN A 81 -10.33 6.73 -10.56
C GLN A 81 -9.82 8.16 -10.42
N ARG A 82 -10.12 9.01 -11.39
CA ARG A 82 -9.79 10.43 -11.36
C ARG A 82 -10.48 11.15 -10.21
N LEU A 83 -11.80 10.97 -10.05
CA LEU A 83 -12.56 11.55 -8.94
C LEU A 83 -11.99 11.13 -7.58
N ARG A 84 -11.60 9.86 -7.43
CA ARG A 84 -10.97 9.37 -6.20
C ARG A 84 -9.61 10.00 -5.91
N VAL A 85 -8.78 10.22 -6.93
CA VAL A 85 -7.47 10.88 -6.78
C VAL A 85 -7.65 12.36 -6.46
N VAL A 86 -8.59 13.04 -7.12
CA VAL A 86 -8.90 14.46 -6.86
C VAL A 86 -9.46 14.63 -5.45
N SER A 87 -10.42 13.80 -5.04
CA SER A 87 -10.97 13.78 -3.68
C SER A 87 -9.91 13.45 -2.63
N PHE A 88 -8.91 12.63 -2.94
CA PHE A 88 -7.78 12.38 -2.03
C PHE A 88 -6.85 13.59 -1.89
N LEU A 89 -6.59 14.31 -2.97
CA LEU A 89 -5.72 15.51 -2.97
C LEU A 89 -6.41 16.72 -2.35
N ASP A 90 -7.70 16.90 -2.64
CA ASP A 90 -8.53 17.97 -2.10
C ASP A 90 -9.90 17.43 -1.65
N PRO A 91 -9.97 16.83 -0.45
CA PRO A 91 -11.23 16.30 0.10
C PRO A 91 -12.23 17.39 0.47
N TRP A 92 -11.78 18.65 0.58
CA TRP A 92 -12.61 19.78 0.97
C TRP A 92 -13.36 20.40 -0.21
N ALA A 93 -13.00 20.04 -1.45
CA ALA A 93 -13.70 20.49 -2.66
C ALA A 93 -15.12 19.93 -2.76
N ASP A 94 -15.34 18.69 -2.30
CA ASP A 94 -16.67 18.08 -2.19
C ASP A 94 -16.80 17.29 -0.87
N PRO A 95 -17.01 17.98 0.25
CA PRO A 95 -17.06 17.39 1.58
C PRO A 95 -18.38 16.65 1.85
N MET A 96 -19.36 16.70 0.95
CA MET A 96 -20.67 16.03 1.07
C MET A 96 -20.82 14.84 0.11
N GLY A 97 -20.04 14.81 -0.98
CA GLY A 97 -19.99 13.71 -1.94
C GLY A 97 -18.79 12.78 -1.71
N ASP A 98 -17.91 12.68 -2.72
CA ASP A 98 -16.81 11.70 -2.73
C ASP A 98 -15.78 11.92 -1.60
N GLY A 99 -15.60 13.16 -1.14
CA GLY A 99 -14.68 13.52 -0.05
C GLY A 99 -15.24 13.31 1.36
N TYR A 100 -16.55 13.08 1.50
CA TYR A 100 -17.22 13.04 2.81
C TYR A 100 -16.58 12.05 3.79
N GLN A 101 -16.27 10.83 3.33
CA GLN A 101 -15.66 9.80 4.17
C GLN A 101 -14.25 10.20 4.63
N LEU A 102 -13.46 10.79 3.73
CA LEU A 102 -12.09 11.20 4.03
C LEU A 102 -12.08 12.38 5.02
N VAL A 103 -12.93 13.40 4.79
CA VAL A 103 -13.08 14.55 5.69
C VAL A 103 -13.53 14.09 7.09
N GLN A 104 -14.52 13.22 7.18
CA GLN A 104 -14.98 12.71 8.48
C GLN A 104 -13.90 11.92 9.20
N SER A 105 -13.10 11.12 8.49
CA SER A 105 -11.96 10.41 9.08
C SER A 105 -10.90 11.36 9.62
N LEU A 106 -10.60 12.46 8.91
CA LEU A 106 -9.65 13.49 9.35
C LEU A 106 -10.16 14.23 10.58
N LEU A 107 -11.46 14.57 10.61
CA LEU A 107 -12.09 15.20 11.76
C LEU A 107 -12.06 14.29 13.00
N ALA A 108 -12.23 12.98 12.83
CA ALA A 108 -12.15 12.00 13.92
C ALA A 108 -10.76 11.89 14.53
N ILE A 109 -9.74 11.90 13.68
CA ILE A 109 -8.35 11.95 14.15
C ILE A 109 -8.10 13.28 14.90
N GLY A 110 -8.68 14.38 14.43
CA GLY A 110 -8.56 15.69 15.07
C GLY A 110 -9.29 15.82 16.41
N SER A 111 -10.47 15.20 16.56
CA SER A 111 -11.31 15.29 17.75
C SER A 111 -10.80 14.49 18.94
N GLY A 112 -9.91 13.51 18.71
CA GLY A 112 -9.30 12.68 19.77
C GLY A 112 -8.31 13.41 20.69
N GLY A 113 -7.80 14.59 20.32
CA GLY A 113 -6.85 15.34 21.16
C GLY A 113 -5.62 14.51 21.58
N LEU A 114 -5.06 14.78 22.76
CA LEU A 114 -3.85 14.07 23.23
C LEU A 114 -4.14 12.70 23.85
N THR A 115 -5.22 12.61 24.65
CA THR A 115 -5.53 11.43 25.48
C THR A 115 -6.74 10.63 25.02
N GLY A 116 -7.44 11.09 23.96
CA GLY A 116 -8.65 10.46 23.46
C GLY A 116 -9.91 10.93 24.18
N GLN A 117 -11.06 10.62 23.56
CA GLN A 117 -12.39 10.84 24.13
C GLN A 117 -12.82 9.71 25.09
N GLY A 118 -12.10 8.59 25.10
CA GLY A 118 -12.38 7.41 25.92
C GLY A 118 -12.97 6.25 25.10
N TYR A 119 -12.68 5.02 25.54
CA TYR A 119 -13.05 3.80 24.83
C TYR A 119 -14.57 3.67 24.64
N GLY A 120 -15.02 3.51 23.40
CA GLY A 120 -16.42 3.39 23.06
C GLY A 120 -17.23 4.70 23.08
N LEU A 121 -16.59 5.85 23.36
CA LEU A 121 -17.22 7.17 23.35
C LEU A 121 -17.05 7.93 22.02
N SER A 122 -16.57 7.25 20.97
CA SER A 122 -16.47 7.85 19.64
C SER A 122 -17.81 8.36 19.12
N THR A 123 -17.88 9.66 18.90
CA THR A 123 -19.07 10.37 18.43
C THR A 123 -19.26 10.18 16.92
N GLN A 124 -18.17 10.09 16.16
CA GLN A 124 -18.21 9.85 14.71
C GLN A 124 -18.56 8.41 14.33
N LYS A 125 -18.41 7.47 15.27
CA LYS A 125 -18.85 6.07 15.15
C LYS A 125 -20.37 5.91 15.07
N LEU A 126 -21.11 6.83 15.69
CA LEU A 126 -22.55 6.67 15.92
C LEU A 126 -23.43 7.32 14.85
N GLN A 127 -22.98 8.38 14.15
CA GLN A 127 -23.86 9.15 13.26
C GLN A 127 -23.31 9.53 11.88
N TYR A 128 -21.99 9.44 11.61
CA TYR A 128 -21.42 10.11 10.42
C TYR A 128 -20.58 9.23 9.47
N LEU A 129 -20.14 8.01 9.85
CA LEU A 129 -19.44 7.09 8.92
C LEU A 129 -20.27 5.83 8.59
N PRO A 130 -20.80 5.68 7.36
CA PRO A 130 -21.51 4.46 6.95
C PRO A 130 -20.57 3.24 6.81
N ILE A 131 -19.27 3.44 6.60
CA ILE A 131 -18.26 2.37 6.39
C ILE A 131 -17.09 2.54 7.38
N GLN A 132 -17.41 2.51 8.67
CA GLN A 132 -16.44 2.71 9.75
C GLN A 132 -15.55 1.50 10.04
N SER A 133 -16.02 0.29 9.69
CA SER A 133 -15.43 -0.95 10.21
C SER A 133 -14.30 -1.54 9.36
N THR A 134 -14.19 -1.21 8.08
CA THR A 134 -13.19 -1.83 7.18
C THR A 134 -12.01 -0.90 6.89
N ASP A 135 -12.28 0.33 6.46
CA ASP A 135 -11.23 1.20 5.89
C ASP A 135 -10.83 2.34 6.86
N PHE A 136 -11.66 2.65 7.85
CA PHE A 136 -11.49 3.80 8.76
C PHE A 136 -11.31 3.43 10.23
N ILE A 137 -10.96 2.18 10.54
CA ILE A 137 -10.76 1.71 11.92
C ILE A 137 -9.69 2.52 12.67
N TYR A 138 -8.66 2.99 11.96
CA TYR A 138 -7.62 3.84 12.54
C TYR A 138 -8.13 5.21 12.97
N ALA A 139 -9.07 5.80 12.21
CA ALA A 139 -9.63 7.10 12.56
C ALA A 139 -10.46 7.03 13.85
N VAL A 140 -11.26 5.95 14.00
CA VAL A 140 -11.99 5.68 15.24
C VAL A 140 -11.03 5.43 16.40
N PHE A 141 -9.99 4.63 16.20
CA PHE A 141 -8.98 4.39 17.23
C PHE A 141 -8.28 5.68 17.67
N ALA A 142 -7.97 6.58 16.72
CA ALA A 142 -7.37 7.87 17.01
C ALA A 142 -8.33 8.80 17.78
N GLU A 143 -9.64 8.75 17.53
CA GLU A 143 -10.64 9.47 18.32
C GLU A 143 -10.72 8.94 19.76
N GLU A 144 -10.78 7.62 19.94
CA GLU A 144 -10.95 6.98 21.25
C GLU A 144 -9.70 7.11 22.14
N PHE A 145 -8.51 6.92 21.58
CA PHE A 145 -7.24 6.87 22.33
C PHE A 145 -6.34 8.11 22.13
N GLY A 146 -6.72 9.03 21.25
CA GLY A 146 -6.00 10.27 20.98
C GLY A 146 -4.63 10.05 20.34
N PHE A 147 -3.83 11.12 20.37
CA PHE A 147 -2.47 11.13 19.82
C PHE A 147 -1.58 10.05 20.45
N VAL A 148 -1.60 9.91 21.78
CA VAL A 148 -0.71 8.96 22.48
C VAL A 148 -1.02 7.51 22.10
N GLY A 149 -2.30 7.14 22.04
CA GLY A 149 -2.70 5.81 21.59
C GLY A 149 -2.33 5.56 20.14
N SER A 150 -2.60 6.52 19.25
CA SER A 150 -2.28 6.41 17.83
C SER A 150 -0.77 6.22 17.58
N LEU A 151 0.08 6.94 18.32
CA LEU A 151 1.53 6.79 18.27
C LEU A 151 1.97 5.40 18.76
N LEU A 152 1.39 4.91 19.85
CA LEU A 152 1.70 3.59 20.39
C LEU A 152 1.31 2.47 19.41
N LEU A 153 0.15 2.60 18.76
CA LEU A 153 -0.30 1.66 17.73
C LEU A 153 0.65 1.66 16.51
N LEU A 154 1.05 2.84 16.03
CA LEU A 154 2.01 2.96 14.93
C LEU A 154 3.37 2.36 15.29
N LEU A 155 3.87 2.61 16.51
CA LEU A 155 5.10 2.00 17.00
C LEU A 155 4.98 0.47 17.11
N PHE A 156 3.83 -0.04 17.54
CA PHE A 156 3.57 -1.47 17.58
C PHE A 156 3.59 -2.10 16.18
N LEU A 157 2.92 -1.49 15.19
CA LEU A 157 2.95 -1.95 13.80
C LEU A 157 4.37 -1.88 13.20
N MET A 158 5.12 -0.82 13.48
CA MET A 158 6.53 -0.72 13.09
C MET A 158 7.39 -1.81 13.73
N LEU A 159 7.15 -2.15 15.01
CA LEU A 159 7.86 -3.22 15.70
C LEU A 159 7.57 -4.58 15.05
N VAL A 160 6.30 -4.88 14.74
CA VAL A 160 5.90 -6.10 14.03
C VAL A 160 6.61 -6.19 12.67
N ALA A 161 6.57 -5.12 11.88
CA ALA A 161 7.26 -5.05 10.58
C ALA A 161 8.78 -5.23 10.73
N TRP A 162 9.39 -4.59 11.73
CA TRP A 162 10.82 -4.71 12.02
C TRP A 162 11.23 -6.14 12.40
N VAL A 163 10.44 -6.79 13.27
CA VAL A 163 10.69 -8.18 13.67
C VAL A 163 10.54 -9.11 12.47
N GLY A 164 9.50 -8.94 11.66
CA GLY A 164 9.29 -9.69 10.41
C GLY A 164 10.48 -9.56 9.46
N LEU A 165 10.94 -8.33 9.21
CA LEU A 165 12.10 -8.07 8.37
C LEU A 165 13.38 -8.68 8.96
N ARG A 166 13.60 -8.58 10.28
CA ARG A 166 14.76 -9.22 10.94
C ARG A 166 14.77 -10.73 10.77
N VAL A 167 13.61 -11.38 10.88
CA VAL A 167 13.47 -12.83 10.67
C VAL A 167 13.77 -13.17 9.21
N ALA A 168 13.19 -12.43 8.27
CA ALA A 168 13.41 -12.63 6.83
C ALA A 168 14.90 -12.51 6.45
N LEU A 169 15.61 -11.54 7.03
CA LEU A 169 17.05 -11.35 6.77
C LEU A 169 17.92 -12.48 7.35
N ARG A 170 17.50 -13.11 8.45
CA ARG A 170 18.19 -14.24 9.09
C ARG A 170 18.00 -15.59 8.37
N CYS A 171 17.06 -15.70 7.44
CA CYS A 171 16.86 -16.93 6.66
C CYS A 171 18.13 -17.31 5.86
N ARG A 172 18.53 -18.58 5.97
CA ARG A 172 19.70 -19.13 5.25
C ARG A 172 19.42 -19.39 3.77
N CYS A 173 18.24 -19.90 3.44
CA CYS A 173 17.83 -20.16 2.06
C CYS A 173 17.33 -18.87 1.39
N ASN A 174 17.76 -18.63 0.15
CA ASN A 174 17.43 -17.38 -0.55
C ASN A 174 15.96 -17.37 -1.05
N GLN A 175 15.34 -18.54 -1.31
CA GLN A 175 13.91 -18.65 -1.60
C GLN A 175 13.06 -18.23 -0.41
N THR A 176 13.30 -18.83 0.76
CA THR A 176 12.58 -18.49 2.00
C THR A 176 12.77 -17.04 2.41
N LYS A 177 13.94 -16.46 2.12
CA LYS A 177 14.21 -15.03 2.36
C LYS A 177 13.30 -14.14 1.51
N LEU A 178 13.16 -14.43 0.22
CA LEU A 178 12.33 -13.64 -0.69
C LEU A 178 10.84 -13.77 -0.37
N VAL A 179 10.38 -14.98 -0.03
CA VAL A 179 9.01 -15.22 0.42
C VAL A 179 8.73 -14.48 1.73
N ALA A 180 9.63 -14.58 2.71
CA ALA A 180 9.48 -13.89 3.98
C ALA A 180 9.48 -12.36 3.84
N ILE A 181 10.29 -11.81 2.93
CA ILE A 181 10.26 -10.38 2.60
C ILE A 181 8.92 -10.00 1.96
N GLY A 182 8.45 -10.78 0.98
CA GLY A 182 7.15 -10.55 0.33
C GLY A 182 5.95 -10.65 1.26
N CYS A 183 6.02 -11.46 2.32
CA CYS A 183 4.98 -11.53 3.35
C CYS A 183 5.03 -10.35 4.35
N CYS A 184 6.18 -9.69 4.50
CA CYS A 184 6.32 -8.55 5.41
C CYS A 184 5.97 -7.21 4.75
N THR A 185 6.02 -7.13 3.42
CA THR A 185 5.67 -5.96 2.61
C THR A 185 4.18 -5.91 2.33
#